data_AF-A0A2W6DQ28-F1
#
_entry.id   AF-A0A2W6DQ28-F1
#
_cell.length_a   1.000
_cell.length_b   1.000
_cell.length_c   1.000
_cell.angle_alpha   90.00
_cell.angle_beta   90.00
_cell.angle_gamma   90.00
#
_symmetry.space_group_name_H-M   'P 1'
#
loop_
_entity.id
_entity.type
_entity.pdbx_description
1 polymer ?
#
loop_
_entity_poly.entity_id
_entity_poly.type
_entity_poly.pdbx_seq_one_letter_code
_entity_poly.pdbx_strand_id
1 'polypeptide(L)'
;MNLDGARGIADTVLYEGYLLYPYRSTSGKNSVRWQYGIVGPAGGVEAGVGEEPTMQCHCLVETANLDARLDFYLRFLQIQTRAVEAAVEGSPGEFTPVPELQVGATNWVSWDEAVEQEIEILDIPLAELSAGHAVEVTAEGEELIESLTDDAGQAVGRVVRKRLPLKGRLTLSTRAGASPRPLAILSTRLDNISAFVPAPEGTVGVSPRDVAVRQSFVGTHLLMAVRGSDFVSVIDPPEWAAPAISGLTNRRCWPVLIGDKGATDLVLASPIILYDYPELAPESPGALYDSTEIDEILTLR
;
A
#
# COMPACT_ATOMS: atom_id res chain seq x y z
N MET A 1 19.60 12.18 -7.54
CA MET A 1 18.63 11.22 -6.99
C MET A 1 18.70 11.17 -5.48
N ASN A 2 17.68 11.72 -4.80
CA ASN A 2 17.52 11.65 -3.35
C ASN A 2 16.38 10.65 -3.02
N LEU A 3 16.69 9.35 -3.05
CA LEU A 3 15.68 8.31 -2.85
C LEU A 3 15.13 8.29 -1.42
N ASP A 4 15.95 8.64 -0.42
CA ASP A 4 15.53 8.65 0.99
C ASP A 4 14.48 9.75 1.26
N GLY A 5 14.69 10.95 0.72
CA GLY A 5 13.69 12.03 0.80
C GLY A 5 12.38 11.66 0.07
N ALA A 6 12.50 11.00 -1.08
CA ALA A 6 11.35 10.47 -1.81
C ALA A 6 10.58 9.41 -1.03
N ARG A 7 11.29 8.50 -0.33
CA ARG A 7 10.67 7.51 0.55
C ARG A 7 9.88 8.17 1.67
N GLY A 8 10.37 9.25 2.28
CA GLY A 8 9.61 9.98 3.32
C GLY A 8 8.27 10.55 2.81
N ILE A 9 8.21 11.05 1.57
CA ILE A 9 6.95 11.46 0.93
C ILE A 9 6.05 10.24 0.70
N ALA A 10 6.60 9.15 0.17
CA ALA A 10 5.89 7.90 -0.06
C ALA A 10 5.33 7.29 1.24
N ASP A 11 6.06 7.35 2.35
CA ASP A 11 5.62 6.90 3.68
C ASP A 11 4.37 7.68 4.11
N THR A 12 4.39 9.00 3.94
CA THR A 12 3.24 9.84 4.28
C THR A 12 2.01 9.43 3.49
N VAL A 13 2.16 9.12 2.20
CA VAL A 13 1.06 8.67 1.34
C VAL A 13 0.60 7.23 1.67
N LEU A 14 1.53 6.36 2.08
CA LEU A 14 1.23 5.00 2.55
C LEU A 14 0.28 5.03 3.74
N TYR A 15 0.49 6.00 4.63
CA TYR A 15 -0.19 6.11 5.92
C TYR A 15 -1.33 7.12 5.99
N GLU A 16 -1.49 8.01 5.01
CA GLU A 16 -2.52 9.06 5.00
C GLU A 16 -3.94 8.48 5.20
N GLY A 17 -4.22 7.29 4.65
CA GLY A 17 -5.48 6.57 4.87
C GLY A 17 -5.50 5.63 6.10
N TYR A 18 -4.34 5.30 6.67
CA TYR A 18 -4.19 4.37 7.81
C TYR A 18 -4.29 5.09 9.16
N LEU A 19 -3.61 6.23 9.30
CA LEU A 19 -3.51 6.98 10.56
C LEU A 19 -4.74 7.84 10.87
N LEU A 20 -5.58 8.16 9.87
CA LEU A 20 -6.78 8.99 10.04
C LEU A 20 -8.03 8.20 10.52
N TYR A 21 -7.84 6.96 10.96
CA TYR A 21 -8.91 6.13 11.54
C TYR A 21 -9.23 6.58 13.00
N PRO A 22 -10.51 6.53 13.45
CA PRO A 22 -10.92 7.26 14.64
C PRO A 22 -10.37 6.63 15.92
N TYR A 23 -10.21 7.50 16.92
CA TYR A 23 -9.80 7.25 18.30
C TYR A 23 -10.52 6.08 19.05
N ARG A 24 -11.55 5.43 18.47
CA ARG A 24 -12.23 4.23 19.00
C ARG A 24 -12.84 3.36 17.89
N SER A 25 -12.77 2.04 18.06
CA SER A 25 -13.34 0.99 17.17
C SER A 25 -14.85 1.06 16.94
N THR A 26 -15.59 1.86 17.71
CA THR A 26 -17.05 2.04 17.64
C THR A 26 -17.50 3.34 16.97
N SER A 27 -16.57 4.18 16.51
CA SER A 27 -16.89 5.48 15.92
C SER A 27 -17.35 5.34 14.46
N GLY A 28 -18.62 5.66 14.19
CA GLY A 28 -19.22 5.53 12.84
C GLY A 28 -18.81 6.59 11.82
N LYS A 29 -18.24 7.72 12.26
CA LYS A 29 -17.62 8.71 11.36
C LYS A 29 -16.21 8.19 11.03
N ASN A 30 -16.00 7.74 9.79
CA ASN A 30 -14.83 6.98 9.30
C ASN A 30 -14.93 5.46 9.49
N SER A 31 -16.09 4.86 9.20
CA SER A 31 -16.30 3.40 9.25
C SER A 31 -15.59 2.60 8.14
N VAL A 32 -14.86 3.25 7.23
CA VAL A 32 -14.12 2.61 6.13
C VAL A 32 -12.64 2.84 6.36
N ARG A 33 -11.91 1.75 6.62
CA ARG A 33 -10.58 1.75 7.25
C ARG A 33 -9.42 2.19 6.37
N TRP A 34 -9.60 2.35 5.05
CA TRP A 34 -8.52 2.71 4.13
C TRP A 34 -9.17 3.33 2.90
N GLN A 35 -8.93 4.61 2.59
CA GLN A 35 -9.68 5.30 1.52
C GLN A 35 -8.92 5.37 0.19
N TYR A 36 -7.59 5.29 0.24
CA TYR A 36 -6.75 5.55 -0.93
C TYR A 36 -5.80 4.40 -1.21
N GLY A 37 -5.52 4.18 -2.50
CA GLY A 37 -4.54 3.19 -2.94
C GLY A 37 -4.94 1.73 -2.73
N ILE A 38 -6.23 1.42 -2.53
CA ILE A 38 -6.67 0.03 -2.48
C ILE A 38 -6.73 -0.55 -3.90
N VAL A 39 -6.03 -1.67 -4.09
CA VAL A 39 -6.19 -2.56 -5.24
C VAL A 39 -6.83 -3.86 -4.74
N GLY A 40 -8.14 -3.96 -4.94
CA GLY A 40 -8.98 -5.01 -4.35
C GLY A 40 -8.76 -6.39 -4.98
N PRO A 41 -9.18 -7.49 -4.33
CA PRO A 41 -9.03 -8.83 -4.91
C PRO A 41 -9.93 -9.00 -6.15
N ALA A 42 -9.50 -9.86 -7.07
CA ALA A 42 -10.30 -10.24 -8.24
C ALA A 42 -11.62 -10.90 -7.77
N GLY A 43 -12.77 -10.41 -8.24
CA GLY A 43 -14.10 -10.86 -7.79
C GLY A 43 -14.69 -10.03 -6.64
N GLY A 44 -13.92 -9.15 -6.01
CA GLY A 44 -14.38 -8.33 -4.88
C GLY A 44 -15.41 -7.27 -5.28
N VAL A 45 -15.25 -6.64 -6.44
CA VAL A 45 -16.20 -5.66 -6.99
C VAL A 45 -17.52 -6.33 -7.36
N GLU A 46 -17.44 -7.47 -8.04
CA GLU A 46 -18.59 -8.27 -8.46
C GLU A 46 -19.41 -8.76 -7.26
N ALA A 47 -18.73 -9.07 -6.15
CA ALA A 47 -19.34 -9.41 -4.88
C ALA A 47 -19.89 -8.19 -4.11
N GLY A 48 -19.61 -6.95 -4.55
CA GLY A 48 -20.09 -5.71 -3.93
C GLY A 48 -19.37 -5.32 -2.62
N VAL A 49 -18.17 -5.86 -2.39
CA VAL A 49 -17.46 -5.78 -1.10
C VAL A 49 -16.04 -5.23 -1.21
N GLY A 50 -15.45 -5.20 -2.40
CA GLY A 50 -14.08 -4.77 -2.64
C GLY A 50 -13.97 -3.60 -3.62
N GLU A 51 -12.76 -3.05 -3.69
CA GLU A 51 -12.37 -2.03 -4.66
C GLU A 51 -11.91 -2.67 -5.98
N GLU A 52 -11.74 -1.85 -7.02
CA GLU A 52 -11.24 -2.33 -8.31
C GLU A 52 -9.91 -3.07 -8.17
N PRO A 53 -9.71 -4.18 -8.90
CA PRO A 53 -8.51 -4.98 -8.82
C PRO A 53 -7.35 -4.43 -9.63
N THR A 54 -7.41 -3.17 -10.07
CA THR A 54 -6.41 -2.55 -10.93
C THR A 54 -6.14 -1.10 -10.54
N MET A 55 -4.86 -0.74 -10.53
CA MET A 55 -4.39 0.64 -10.60
C MET A 55 -3.51 0.83 -11.85
N GLN A 56 -3.51 2.03 -12.41
CA GLN A 56 -2.75 2.34 -13.62
C GLN A 56 -2.28 3.79 -13.62
N CYS A 57 -1.02 3.99 -13.98
CA CYS A 57 -0.38 5.30 -14.05
C CYS A 57 0.40 5.46 -15.37
N HIS A 58 0.37 6.66 -15.93
CA HIS A 58 1.08 7.05 -17.13
C HIS A 58 2.02 8.23 -16.86
N CYS A 59 3.31 8.00 -17.00
CA CYS A 59 4.35 9.03 -16.89
C CYS A 59 4.91 9.37 -18.27
N LEU A 60 5.55 10.54 -18.37
CA LEU A 60 6.36 10.90 -19.53
C LEU A 60 7.84 10.77 -19.20
N VAL A 61 8.60 10.16 -20.09
CA VAL A 61 10.05 9.99 -19.94
C VAL A 61 10.75 10.28 -21.27
N GLU A 62 11.83 11.06 -21.22
CA GLU A 62 12.65 11.30 -22.41
C GLU A 62 13.36 10.01 -22.85
N THR A 63 13.57 9.86 -24.16
CA THR A 63 14.16 8.64 -24.74
C THR A 63 15.36 8.90 -25.64
N ALA A 64 15.99 10.06 -25.49
CA ALA A 64 17.17 10.42 -26.27
C ALA A 64 18.37 9.51 -25.97
N ASN A 65 18.47 8.98 -24.75
CA ASN A 65 19.51 8.07 -24.33
C ASN A 65 19.00 6.62 -24.32
N LEU A 66 19.66 5.74 -25.09
CA LEU A 66 19.30 4.32 -25.19
C LEU A 66 19.80 3.49 -24.00
N ASP A 67 20.78 3.99 -23.24
CA ASP A 67 21.32 3.32 -22.06
C ASP A 67 20.54 3.65 -20.78
N ALA A 68 19.45 4.42 -20.89
CA ALA A 68 18.63 4.82 -19.75
C ALA A 68 18.03 3.61 -19.04
N ARG A 69 18.03 3.66 -17.69
CA ARG A 69 17.55 2.60 -16.81
C ARG A 69 16.45 3.11 -15.90
N LEU A 70 15.49 2.25 -15.59
CA LEU A 70 14.40 2.50 -14.67
C LEU A 70 14.46 1.54 -13.49
N ASP A 71 14.25 2.09 -12.31
CA ASP A 71 14.08 1.35 -11.06
C ASP A 71 12.67 1.64 -10.53
N PHE A 72 11.96 0.61 -10.09
CA PHE A 72 10.59 0.69 -9.58
C PHE A 72 10.51 0.11 -8.19
N TYR A 73 9.84 0.81 -7.28
CA TYR A 73 9.63 0.39 -5.90
C TYR A 73 8.12 0.40 -5.65
N LEU A 74 7.51 -0.78 -5.73
CA LEU A 74 6.09 -0.96 -5.46
C LEU A 74 5.90 -1.09 -3.96
N ARG A 75 5.14 -0.17 -3.36
CA ARG A 75 4.93 -0.12 -1.91
C ARG A 75 3.46 -0.23 -1.57
N PHE A 76 3.15 -0.98 -0.52
CA PHE A 76 1.79 -1.19 -0.03
C PHE A 76 1.81 -1.74 1.40
N LEU A 77 0.66 -1.66 2.06
CA LEU A 77 0.37 -2.31 3.33
C LEU A 77 -0.30 -3.66 3.07
N GLN A 78 0.24 -4.71 3.68
CA GLN A 78 -0.42 -6.00 3.81
C GLN A 78 -1.11 -6.07 5.17
N ILE A 79 -2.43 -6.22 5.16
CA ILE A 79 -3.21 -6.23 6.41
C ILE A 79 -2.92 -7.51 7.21
N GLN A 80 -2.73 -7.32 8.51
CA GLN A 80 -2.48 -8.35 9.50
C GLN A 80 -3.59 -8.35 10.54
N THR A 81 -4.39 -9.40 10.60
CA THR A 81 -5.35 -9.53 11.70
C THR A 81 -4.63 -9.93 12.97
N ARG A 82 -4.78 -9.14 14.03
CA ARG A 82 -4.39 -9.47 15.40
C ARG A 82 -5.63 -9.86 16.19
N ALA A 83 -5.82 -11.17 16.37
CA ALA A 83 -6.89 -11.71 17.19
C ALA A 83 -6.36 -12.07 18.58
N VAL A 84 -6.96 -11.49 19.61
CA VAL A 84 -6.76 -11.89 21.00
C VAL A 84 -7.75 -13.00 21.32
N GLU A 85 -7.26 -14.10 21.89
CA GLU A 85 -8.09 -15.23 22.28
C GLU A 85 -7.86 -15.56 23.76
N ALA A 86 -8.95 -15.73 24.52
CA ALA A 86 -8.92 -16.11 25.92
C ALA A 86 -8.96 -17.63 26.06
N ALA A 87 -8.25 -18.19 27.06
CA ALA A 87 -8.36 -19.60 27.39
C ALA A 87 -9.80 -19.92 27.87
N VAL A 88 -10.35 -21.04 27.42
CA VAL A 88 -11.68 -21.48 27.83
C VAL A 88 -11.60 -22.18 29.19
N GLU A 89 -12.38 -21.69 30.16
CA GLU A 89 -12.41 -22.27 31.50
C GLU A 89 -12.84 -23.74 31.47
N GLY A 90 -12.06 -24.61 32.12
CA GLY A 90 -12.33 -26.05 32.15
C GLY A 90 -11.90 -26.82 30.90
N SER A 91 -11.39 -26.16 29.86
CA SER A 91 -10.89 -26.78 28.62
C SER A 91 -9.42 -26.40 28.35
N PRO A 92 -8.45 -27.11 28.93
CA PRO A 92 -7.03 -26.81 28.71
C PRO A 92 -6.64 -26.84 27.22
N GLY A 93 -6.05 -25.74 26.74
CA GLY A 93 -5.59 -25.60 25.36
C GLY A 93 -6.66 -25.15 24.36
N GLU A 94 -7.91 -24.97 24.81
CA GLU A 94 -8.97 -24.37 24.00
C GLU A 94 -8.97 -22.84 24.20
N PHE A 95 -9.07 -22.10 23.10
CA PHE A 95 -9.06 -20.64 23.08
C PHE A 95 -10.24 -20.12 22.27
N THR A 96 -10.82 -18.99 22.71
CA THR A 96 -11.92 -18.33 22.01
C THR A 96 -11.61 -16.87 21.74
N PRO A 97 -11.88 -16.33 20.53
CA PRO A 97 -11.66 -14.93 20.22
C PRO A 97 -12.41 -13.99 21.16
N VAL A 98 -11.74 -12.96 21.64
CA VAL A 98 -12.30 -11.91 22.50
C VAL A 98 -11.90 -10.53 21.97
N PRO A 99 -12.75 -9.49 22.12
CA PRO A 99 -12.39 -8.13 21.73
C PRO A 99 -11.19 -7.58 22.51
N GLU A 100 -11.09 -7.95 23.79
CA GLU A 100 -9.96 -7.58 24.67
C GLU A 100 -9.73 -8.63 25.76
N LEU A 101 -8.50 -8.70 26.29
CA LEU A 101 -8.11 -9.57 27.39
C LEU A 101 -7.10 -8.86 28.30
N GLN A 102 -7.45 -8.71 29.58
CA GLN A 102 -6.54 -8.21 30.59
C GLN A 102 -5.62 -9.35 31.09
N VAL A 103 -4.31 -9.16 30.98
CA VAL A 103 -3.30 -10.09 31.52
C VAL A 103 -2.30 -9.28 32.36
N GLY A 104 -2.34 -9.48 33.69
CA GLY A 104 -1.59 -8.66 34.62
C GLY A 104 -1.97 -7.18 34.47
N ALA A 105 -0.99 -6.32 34.18
CA ALA A 105 -1.20 -4.89 33.94
C ALA A 105 -1.54 -4.52 32.48
N THR A 106 -1.37 -5.45 31.53
CA THR A 106 -1.52 -5.18 30.10
C THR A 106 -2.92 -5.54 29.61
N ASN A 107 -3.59 -4.64 28.88
CA ASN A 107 -4.82 -4.94 28.16
C ASN A 107 -4.49 -5.27 26.70
N TRP A 108 -4.78 -6.49 26.27
CA TRP A 108 -4.57 -6.95 24.90
C TRP A 108 -5.85 -6.76 24.10
N VAL A 109 -5.81 -6.06 22.97
CA VAL A 109 -7.00 -5.73 22.16
C VAL A 109 -6.94 -6.41 20.79
N SER A 110 -8.07 -6.94 20.30
CA SER A 110 -8.18 -7.46 18.94
C SER A 110 -8.34 -6.32 17.93
N TRP A 111 -7.48 -6.26 16.92
CA TRP A 111 -7.55 -5.27 15.84
C TRP A 111 -6.80 -5.73 14.58
N ASP A 112 -6.92 -4.98 13.47
CA ASP A 112 -6.17 -5.27 12.24
C ASP A 112 -4.94 -4.34 12.19
N GLU A 113 -3.77 -4.92 12.35
CA GLU A 113 -2.44 -4.35 12.12
C GLU A 113 -2.15 -4.25 10.60
N ALA A 114 -1.05 -3.61 10.23
CA ALA A 114 -0.57 -3.57 8.85
C ALA A 114 0.94 -3.79 8.82
N VAL A 115 1.42 -4.49 7.81
CA VAL A 115 2.86 -4.70 7.56
C VAL A 115 3.22 -4.04 6.25
N GLU A 116 4.22 -3.16 6.27
CA GLU A 116 4.76 -2.55 5.06
C GLU A 116 5.41 -3.60 4.17
N GLN A 117 5.17 -3.48 2.87
CA GLN A 117 5.81 -4.28 1.84
C GLN A 117 6.41 -3.34 0.80
N GLU A 118 7.64 -3.61 0.40
CA GLU A 118 8.32 -2.97 -0.73
C GLU A 118 8.85 -4.05 -1.66
N ILE A 119 8.44 -4.01 -2.92
CA ILE A 119 8.90 -4.91 -3.97
C ILE A 119 9.71 -4.09 -4.98
N GLU A 120 10.98 -4.44 -5.11
CA GLU A 120 11.93 -3.73 -5.97
C GLU A 120 12.06 -4.42 -7.33
N ILE A 121 11.91 -3.66 -8.41
CA ILE A 121 12.17 -4.08 -9.79
C ILE A 121 13.21 -3.11 -10.36
N LEU A 122 14.46 -3.55 -10.38
CA LEU A 122 15.61 -2.67 -10.59
C LEU A 122 16.27 -2.92 -11.95
N ASP A 123 16.99 -1.90 -12.41
CA ASP A 123 17.89 -1.89 -13.56
C ASP A 123 17.25 -2.23 -14.90
N ILE A 124 15.96 -1.91 -15.05
CA ILE A 124 15.21 -2.20 -16.29
C ILE A 124 15.66 -1.24 -17.40
N PRO A 125 16.22 -1.73 -18.51
CA PRO A 125 16.53 -0.86 -19.65
C PRO A 125 15.25 -0.26 -20.24
N LEU A 126 15.22 1.07 -20.35
CA LEU A 126 14.07 1.81 -20.86
C LEU A 126 13.67 1.35 -22.27
N ALA A 127 14.66 1.04 -23.12
CA ALA A 127 14.43 0.59 -24.49
C ALA A 127 13.65 -0.74 -24.58
N GLU A 128 13.81 -1.64 -23.60
CA GLU A 128 13.15 -2.95 -23.59
C GLU A 128 11.66 -2.86 -23.25
N LEU A 129 11.22 -1.80 -22.56
CA LEU A 129 9.82 -1.61 -22.20
C LEU A 129 8.89 -1.39 -23.40
N SER A 130 9.44 -1.13 -24.60
CA SER A 130 8.66 -1.09 -25.84
C SER A 130 8.05 -2.44 -26.21
N ALA A 131 8.65 -3.56 -25.78
CA ALA A 131 8.12 -4.91 -25.93
C ALA A 131 7.11 -5.28 -24.83
N GLY A 132 7.00 -4.45 -23.78
CA GLY A 132 6.27 -4.75 -22.56
C GLY A 132 7.07 -5.68 -21.63
N HIS A 133 6.91 -5.46 -20.33
CA HIS A 133 7.55 -6.23 -19.27
C HIS A 133 6.51 -6.52 -18.19
N ALA A 134 6.44 -7.77 -17.72
CA ALA A 134 5.48 -8.17 -16.69
C ALA A 134 6.21 -8.92 -15.58
N VAL A 135 5.94 -8.53 -14.35
CA VAL A 135 6.54 -9.10 -13.14
C VAL A 135 5.42 -9.58 -12.22
N GLU A 136 5.57 -10.78 -11.67
CA GLU A 136 4.70 -11.26 -10.60
C GLU A 136 5.11 -10.59 -9.28
N VAL A 137 4.11 -10.10 -8.56
CA VAL A 137 4.28 -9.45 -7.25
C VAL A 137 3.70 -10.39 -6.21
N THR A 138 4.47 -10.74 -5.19
CA THR A 138 4.02 -11.63 -4.11
C THR A 138 4.35 -11.03 -2.76
N ALA A 139 3.36 -11.02 -1.85
CA ALA A 139 3.58 -10.84 -0.43
C ALA A 139 3.12 -12.10 0.29
N GLU A 140 4.01 -12.70 1.07
CA GLU A 140 3.73 -13.99 1.72
C GLU A 140 2.72 -13.84 2.86
N GLY A 141 1.89 -14.87 3.03
CA GLY A 141 1.03 -14.99 4.20
C GLY A 141 1.84 -15.48 5.40
N GLU A 142 1.36 -15.19 6.60
CA GLU A 142 1.99 -15.64 7.84
C GLU A 142 0.92 -15.86 8.91
N GLU A 143 1.16 -16.82 9.80
CA GLU A 143 0.41 -16.97 11.04
C GLU A 143 1.41 -17.11 12.20
N LEU A 144 1.34 -16.19 13.16
CA LEU A 144 2.18 -16.15 14.34
C LEU A 144 1.30 -16.21 15.58
N ILE A 145 1.66 -17.08 16.53
CA ILE A 145 0.94 -17.26 17.79
C ILE A 145 1.85 -16.92 18.95
N GLU A 146 1.43 -15.96 19.77
CA GLU A 146 2.09 -15.52 21.00
C GLU A 146 1.25 -15.94 22.21
N SER A 147 1.80 -16.77 23.10
CA SER A 147 1.09 -17.19 24.32
C SER A 147 1.11 -16.09 25.38
N LEU A 148 -0.05 -15.79 25.96
CA LEU A 148 -0.20 -14.86 27.08
C LEU A 148 -0.26 -15.66 28.38
N THR A 149 0.69 -15.41 29.28
CA THR A 149 0.82 -16.12 30.56
C THR A 149 0.60 -15.16 31.74
N ASP A 150 0.01 -15.67 32.81
CA ASP A 150 -0.10 -14.95 34.07
C ASP A 150 1.20 -15.03 34.92
N ASP A 151 1.21 -14.39 36.09
CA ASP A 151 2.36 -14.38 37.01
C ASP A 151 2.75 -15.78 37.52
N ALA A 152 1.84 -16.76 37.42
CA ALA A 152 2.11 -18.16 37.76
C ALA A 152 2.65 -18.97 36.57
N GLY A 153 2.81 -18.36 35.40
CA GLY A 153 3.24 -19.01 34.16
C GLY A 153 2.15 -19.83 33.47
N GLN A 154 0.89 -19.70 33.90
CA GLN A 154 -0.24 -20.37 33.28
C GLN A 154 -0.69 -19.60 32.04
N ALA A 155 -0.89 -20.29 30.92
CA ALA A 155 -1.46 -19.68 29.72
C ALA A 155 -2.92 -19.30 29.99
N VAL A 156 -3.21 -18.00 29.93
CA VAL A 156 -4.55 -17.41 30.12
C VAL A 156 -5.14 -16.91 28.80
N GLY A 157 -4.34 -16.83 27.76
CA GLY A 157 -4.78 -16.46 26.41
C GLY A 157 -3.65 -16.58 25.39
N ARG A 158 -3.92 -16.10 24.18
CA ARG A 158 -2.92 -15.96 23.11
C ARG A 158 -3.27 -14.82 22.17
N VAL A 159 -2.27 -14.28 21.49
CA VAL A 159 -2.44 -13.39 20.35
C VAL A 159 -2.11 -14.17 19.08
N VAL A 160 -3.05 -14.20 18.14
CA VAL A 160 -2.88 -14.79 16.82
C VAL A 160 -2.79 -13.67 15.81
N ARG A 161 -1.63 -13.50 15.19
CA ARG A 161 -1.39 -12.56 14.10
C ARG A 161 -1.42 -13.32 12.79
N LYS A 162 -2.28 -12.91 11.86
CA LYS A 162 -2.48 -13.59 10.58
C LYS A 162 -2.50 -12.61 9.41
N ARG A 163 -1.63 -12.84 8.43
CA ARG A 163 -1.64 -12.18 7.11
C ARG A 163 -2.02 -13.18 6.04
N LEU A 164 -2.88 -12.75 5.10
CA LEU A 164 -3.19 -13.55 3.92
C LEU A 164 -2.15 -13.27 2.82
N PRO A 165 -1.73 -14.28 2.05
CA PRO A 165 -0.82 -14.06 0.93
C PRO A 165 -1.51 -13.20 -0.14
N LEU A 166 -0.76 -12.28 -0.74
CA LEU A 166 -1.21 -11.44 -1.85
C LEU A 166 -0.43 -11.77 -3.12
N LYS A 167 -1.14 -11.81 -4.24
CA LYS A 167 -0.56 -11.98 -5.57
C LYS A 167 -1.01 -10.85 -6.48
N GLY A 168 -0.04 -10.23 -7.14
CA GLY A 168 -0.25 -9.17 -8.10
C GLY A 168 0.53 -9.43 -9.38
N ARG A 169 0.21 -8.65 -10.40
CA ARG A 169 0.97 -8.58 -11.65
C ARG A 169 1.22 -7.13 -12.00
N LEU A 170 2.49 -6.73 -11.99
CA LEU A 170 2.94 -5.42 -12.42
C LEU A 170 3.33 -5.49 -13.90
N THR A 171 2.63 -4.75 -14.75
CA THR A 171 2.93 -4.60 -16.18
C THR A 171 3.49 -3.22 -16.44
N LEU A 172 4.65 -3.19 -17.10
CA LEU A 172 5.40 -2.00 -17.46
C LEU A 172 5.51 -1.97 -18.98
N SER A 173 5.25 -0.83 -19.59
CA SER A 173 5.43 -0.68 -21.04
C SER A 173 5.67 0.77 -21.44
N THR A 174 6.32 0.97 -22.57
CA THR A 174 6.50 2.30 -23.16
C THR A 174 5.92 2.34 -24.56
N ARG A 175 5.30 3.46 -24.90
CA ARG A 175 4.95 3.78 -26.30
C ARG A 175 5.42 5.19 -26.62
N ALA A 176 5.67 5.49 -27.90
CA ALA A 176 6.04 6.83 -28.32
C ALA A 176 4.95 7.85 -27.92
N GLY A 177 5.39 8.99 -27.38
CA GLY A 177 4.54 10.15 -27.10
C GLY A 177 4.51 11.09 -28.31
N ALA A 178 3.38 11.77 -28.52
CA ALA A 178 3.28 12.79 -29.56
C ALA A 178 4.11 14.02 -29.15
N SER A 179 5.27 14.20 -29.77
CA SER A 179 6.21 15.27 -29.42
C SER A 179 7.23 15.52 -30.54
N PRO A 180 7.76 16.75 -30.68
CA PRO A 180 8.93 17.00 -31.53
C PRO A 180 10.26 16.47 -30.95
N ARG A 181 10.28 16.03 -29.69
CA ARG A 181 11.46 15.44 -29.02
C ARG A 181 11.28 13.94 -28.79
N PRO A 182 12.38 13.16 -28.64
CA PRO A 182 12.30 11.76 -28.22
C PRO A 182 11.63 11.64 -26.85
N LEU A 183 10.36 11.22 -26.84
CA LEU A 183 9.51 11.13 -25.66
C LEU A 183 8.73 9.83 -25.70
N ALA A 184 8.63 9.15 -24.57
CA ALA A 184 7.76 8.00 -24.39
C ALA A 184 6.76 8.23 -23.26
N ILE A 185 5.61 7.59 -23.40
CA ILE A 185 4.63 7.41 -22.36
C ILE A 185 4.95 6.07 -21.69
N LEU A 186 5.48 6.14 -20.46
CA LEU A 186 5.69 5.00 -19.59
C LEU A 186 4.36 4.66 -18.91
N SER A 187 3.85 3.47 -19.14
CA SER A 187 2.63 2.96 -18.55
C SER A 187 2.97 1.90 -17.52
N THR A 188 2.48 2.08 -16.30
CA THR A 188 2.57 1.11 -15.21
C THR A 188 1.16 0.68 -14.81
N ARG A 189 0.96 -0.62 -14.65
CA ARG A 189 -0.33 -1.20 -14.27
C ARG A 189 -0.09 -2.31 -13.27
N LEU A 190 -0.71 -2.20 -12.09
CA LEU A 190 -0.77 -3.30 -11.14
C LEU A 190 -2.18 -3.88 -11.15
N ASP A 191 -2.26 -5.19 -11.37
CA ASP A 191 -3.47 -5.97 -11.16
C ASP A 191 -3.30 -6.82 -9.89
N ASN A 192 -4.26 -6.77 -8.97
CA ASN A 192 -4.39 -7.76 -7.91
C ASN A 192 -5.07 -9.00 -8.50
N ILE A 193 -4.34 -10.12 -8.48
CA ILE A 193 -4.78 -11.39 -9.06
C ILE A 193 -5.12 -12.41 -7.97
N SER A 194 -5.09 -12.02 -6.68
CA SER A 194 -5.68 -12.81 -5.61
C SER A 194 -7.18 -12.92 -5.83
N ALA A 195 -7.70 -14.15 -5.86
CA ALA A 195 -9.14 -14.38 -5.92
C ALA A 195 -9.78 -13.99 -4.58
N PHE A 196 -10.89 -13.26 -4.63
CA PHE A 196 -11.66 -12.96 -3.44
C PHE A 196 -12.25 -14.23 -2.84
N VAL A 197 -11.88 -14.51 -1.59
CA VAL A 197 -12.47 -15.58 -0.79
C VAL A 197 -13.28 -14.95 0.36
N PRO A 198 -14.60 -15.16 0.43
CA PRO A 198 -15.40 -14.65 1.55
C PRO A 198 -15.06 -15.37 2.85
N ALA A 199 -15.40 -14.76 3.99
CA ALA A 199 -15.29 -15.43 5.28
C ALA A 199 -16.22 -16.66 5.33
N PRO A 200 -15.86 -17.71 6.09
CA PRO A 200 -16.75 -18.82 6.36
C PRO A 200 -18.11 -18.35 6.89
N GLU A 201 -19.17 -19.06 6.49
CA GLU A 201 -20.52 -18.77 6.97
C GLU A 201 -20.58 -18.86 8.51
N GLY A 202 -21.24 -17.89 9.14
CA GLY A 202 -21.32 -17.81 10.60
C GLY A 202 -20.13 -17.12 11.29
N THR A 203 -19.15 -16.60 10.55
CA THR A 203 -18.09 -15.74 11.14
C THR A 203 -18.72 -14.47 11.72
N VAL A 204 -18.65 -14.29 13.04
CA VAL A 204 -19.24 -13.15 13.75
C VAL A 204 -18.23 -12.00 13.83
N GLY A 205 -18.71 -10.76 13.68
CA GLY A 205 -17.89 -9.56 13.93
C GLY A 205 -16.93 -9.17 12.81
N VAL A 206 -16.96 -9.86 11.66
CA VAL A 206 -16.15 -9.52 10.47
C VAL A 206 -17.10 -9.25 9.31
N SER A 207 -17.07 -8.05 8.74
CA SER A 207 -17.87 -7.74 7.57
C SER A 207 -17.23 -8.30 6.29
N PRO A 208 -18.01 -8.58 5.24
CA PRO A 208 -17.44 -8.96 3.94
C PRO A 208 -16.44 -7.94 3.37
N ARG A 209 -16.58 -6.65 3.71
CA ARG A 209 -15.62 -5.62 3.33
C ARG A 209 -14.29 -5.78 4.06
N ASP A 210 -14.30 -6.10 5.36
CA ASP A 210 -13.07 -6.36 6.11
C ASP A 210 -12.31 -7.54 5.50
N VAL A 211 -13.03 -8.59 5.09
CA VAL A 211 -12.46 -9.75 4.39
C VAL A 211 -11.83 -9.36 3.06
N ALA A 212 -12.47 -8.49 2.28
CA ALA A 212 -11.96 -8.03 1.00
C ALA A 212 -10.69 -7.19 1.16
N VAL A 213 -10.64 -6.31 2.17
CA VAL A 213 -9.45 -5.48 2.39
C VAL A 213 -8.26 -6.30 2.87
N ARG A 214 -8.46 -7.36 3.67
CA ARG A 214 -7.40 -8.31 4.03
C ARG A 214 -6.76 -9.04 2.85
N GLN A 215 -7.42 -9.00 1.69
CA GLN A 215 -6.97 -9.58 0.41
C GLN A 215 -6.60 -8.51 -0.62
N SER A 216 -6.49 -7.24 -0.20
CA SER A 216 -6.14 -6.10 -1.03
C SER A 216 -4.70 -5.66 -0.83
N PHE A 217 -4.11 -5.06 -1.85
CA PHE A 217 -2.94 -4.20 -1.66
C PHE A 217 -3.46 -2.85 -1.16
N VAL A 218 -3.06 -2.40 0.04
CA VAL A 218 -3.59 -1.20 0.69
C VAL A 218 -2.56 -0.06 0.67
N GLY A 219 -3.00 1.18 0.48
CA GLY A 219 -2.08 2.32 0.40
C GLY A 219 -1.09 2.22 -0.77
N THR A 220 -1.48 1.48 -1.81
CA THR A 220 -0.59 1.07 -2.90
C THR A 220 -0.14 2.27 -3.73
N HIS A 221 1.17 2.39 -3.90
CA HIS A 221 1.80 3.43 -4.71
C HIS A 221 3.10 2.91 -5.32
N LEU A 222 3.61 3.63 -6.32
CA LEU A 222 4.81 3.24 -7.05
C LEU A 222 5.80 4.40 -7.08
N LEU A 223 6.98 4.19 -6.52
CA LEU A 223 8.11 5.10 -6.70
C LEU A 223 8.92 4.65 -7.91
N MET A 224 9.20 5.58 -8.82
CA MET A 224 9.91 5.32 -10.07
C MET A 224 11.13 6.23 -10.13
N ALA A 225 12.27 5.62 -10.43
CA ALA A 225 13.52 6.33 -10.60
C ALA A 225 14.08 6.08 -12.00
N VAL A 226 14.65 7.12 -12.61
CA VAL A 226 15.30 7.02 -13.92
C VAL A 226 16.76 7.43 -13.82
N ARG A 227 17.63 6.64 -14.45
CA ARG A 227 19.07 6.91 -14.57
C ARG A 227 19.42 7.11 -16.03
N GLY A 228 20.12 8.19 -16.34
CA GLY A 228 20.53 8.52 -17.71
C GLY A 228 19.40 9.04 -18.61
N SER A 229 18.27 9.43 -18.03
CA SER A 229 17.19 10.15 -18.71
C SER A 229 16.40 10.98 -17.68
N ASP A 230 15.35 11.66 -18.12
CA ASP A 230 14.54 12.57 -17.34
C ASP A 230 13.05 12.25 -17.50
N PHE A 231 12.32 12.25 -16.39
CA PHE A 231 10.87 12.35 -16.39
C PHE A 231 10.42 13.77 -16.75
N VAL A 232 9.25 13.86 -17.36
CA VAL A 232 8.60 15.13 -17.69
C VAL A 232 7.29 15.21 -16.91
N SER A 233 7.02 16.38 -16.33
CA SER A 233 5.78 16.61 -15.60
C SER A 233 4.56 16.31 -16.48
N VAL A 234 3.61 15.55 -15.92
CA VAL A 234 2.30 15.33 -16.52
C VAL A 234 1.29 16.38 -16.02
N ILE A 235 1.55 17.01 -14.86
CA ILE A 235 0.69 18.02 -14.24
C ILE A 235 0.86 19.36 -14.93
N ASP A 236 2.11 19.78 -15.14
CA ASP A 236 2.49 21.03 -15.81
C ASP A 236 3.50 20.71 -16.93
N PRO A 237 3.05 20.03 -18.00
CA PRO A 237 3.94 19.64 -19.07
C PRO A 237 4.44 20.86 -19.83
N PRO A 238 5.71 20.90 -20.26
CA PRO A 238 6.17 21.91 -21.20
C PRO A 238 5.39 21.80 -22.53
N GLU A 239 5.30 22.91 -23.27
CA GLU A 239 4.47 23.01 -24.50
C GLU A 239 4.75 21.88 -25.51
N TRP A 240 6.01 21.47 -25.63
CA TRP A 240 6.43 20.40 -26.55
C TRP A 240 5.97 18.99 -26.12
N ALA A 241 5.61 18.79 -24.86
CA ALA A 241 5.16 17.52 -24.29
C ALA A 241 3.64 17.46 -24.09
N ALA A 242 2.95 18.61 -24.03
CA ALA A 242 1.51 18.69 -23.84
C ALA A 242 0.68 17.81 -24.80
N PRO A 243 1.03 17.65 -26.10
CA PRO A 243 0.28 16.75 -26.99
C PRO A 243 0.35 15.27 -26.57
N ALA A 244 1.41 14.86 -25.88
CA ALA A 244 1.62 13.46 -25.45
C ALA A 244 0.69 13.05 -24.30
N ILE A 245 0.22 14.00 -23.48
CA ILE A 245 -0.69 13.72 -22.36
C ILE A 245 -2.17 13.71 -22.76
N SER A 246 -2.49 14.15 -23.98
CA SER A 246 -3.87 14.19 -24.48
C SER A 246 -4.47 12.78 -24.52
N GLY A 247 -5.58 12.59 -23.80
CA GLY A 247 -6.28 11.30 -23.73
C GLY A 247 -5.62 10.26 -22.82
N LEU A 248 -4.61 10.63 -22.03
CA LEU A 248 -4.13 9.76 -20.95
C LEU A 248 -5.13 9.74 -19.80
N THR A 249 -5.44 8.53 -19.34
CA THR A 249 -6.33 8.33 -18.19
C THR A 249 -5.59 7.50 -17.15
N ASN A 250 -5.22 8.16 -16.07
CA ASN A 250 -4.72 7.52 -14.87
C ASN A 250 -5.89 6.93 -14.06
N ARG A 251 -5.67 5.78 -13.41
CA ARG A 251 -6.67 5.09 -12.59
C ARG A 251 -6.12 4.86 -11.19
N ARG A 252 -6.73 5.54 -10.21
CA ARG A 252 -6.43 5.42 -8.77
C ARG A 252 -5.00 5.82 -8.38
N CYS A 253 -4.25 6.44 -9.29
CA CYS A 253 -2.84 6.70 -9.10
C CYS A 253 -2.36 7.81 -10.05
N TRP A 254 -1.81 8.90 -9.54
CA TRP A 254 -1.40 10.06 -10.33
C TRP A 254 0.10 10.32 -10.17
N PRO A 255 0.84 10.47 -11.27
CA PRO A 255 2.28 10.70 -11.23
C PRO A 255 2.58 12.14 -10.86
N VAL A 256 3.48 12.30 -9.90
CA VAL A 256 4.05 13.60 -9.52
C VAL A 256 5.57 13.50 -9.48
N LEU A 257 6.27 14.51 -9.97
CA LEU A 257 7.71 14.66 -9.74
C LEU A 257 7.97 14.88 -8.26
N ILE A 258 9.06 14.32 -7.74
CA ILE A 258 9.43 14.45 -6.32
C ILE A 258 10.93 14.72 -6.18
N GLY A 259 11.31 15.23 -5.02
CA GLY A 259 12.66 15.72 -4.75
C GLY A 259 12.72 17.24 -4.79
N ASP A 260 13.93 17.79 -4.91
CA ASP A 260 14.12 19.24 -4.99
C ASP A 260 13.44 19.80 -6.23
N LYS A 261 12.90 21.02 -6.14
CA LYS A 261 12.24 21.67 -7.27
C LYS A 261 13.16 21.73 -8.49
N GLY A 262 12.71 21.13 -9.60
CA GLY A 262 13.45 21.01 -10.85
C GLY A 262 14.16 19.67 -11.03
N ALA A 263 14.16 18.78 -10.03
CA ALA A 263 14.59 17.40 -10.18
C ALA A 263 13.64 16.61 -11.09
N THR A 264 14.20 15.79 -11.96
CA THR A 264 13.48 15.07 -13.02
C THR A 264 13.76 13.57 -12.99
N ASP A 265 14.45 13.09 -11.97
CA ASP A 265 14.92 11.71 -11.88
C ASP A 265 14.00 10.78 -11.07
N LEU A 266 12.99 11.34 -10.39
CA LEU A 266 12.06 10.61 -9.54
C LEU A 266 10.60 11.01 -9.77
N VAL A 267 9.72 10.02 -9.82
CA VAL A 267 8.26 10.17 -9.85
C VAL A 267 7.62 9.30 -8.77
N LEU A 268 6.68 9.86 -8.03
CA LEU A 268 5.74 9.11 -7.21
C LEU A 268 4.42 8.97 -7.96
N ALA A 269 3.99 7.74 -8.22
CA ALA A 269 2.63 7.44 -8.62
C ALA A 269 1.77 7.39 -7.34
N SER A 270 1.15 8.52 -7.02
CA SER A 270 0.44 8.74 -5.75
C SER A 270 -1.05 8.33 -5.83
N PRO A 271 -1.59 7.56 -4.87
CA PRO A 271 -3.02 7.27 -4.76
C PRO A 271 -3.90 8.45 -4.35
N ILE A 272 -3.30 9.58 -3.99
CA ILE A 272 -3.97 10.86 -3.72
C ILE A 272 -3.44 11.94 -4.67
N ILE A 273 -4.26 12.95 -4.95
CA ILE A 273 -3.88 14.04 -5.84
C ILE A 273 -2.87 14.94 -5.13
N LEU A 274 -1.67 15.02 -5.69
CA LEU A 274 -0.59 15.91 -5.25
C LEU A 274 -0.17 16.82 -6.43
N TYR A 275 0.54 17.89 -6.12
CA TYR A 275 1.31 18.66 -7.11
C TYR A 275 2.73 18.11 -7.21
N ASP A 276 3.44 18.46 -8.28
CA ASP A 276 4.87 18.18 -8.38
C ASP A 276 5.64 18.85 -7.24
N TYR A 277 6.69 18.17 -6.79
CA TYR A 277 7.55 18.54 -5.67
C TYR A 277 6.75 18.75 -4.37
N PRO A 278 5.96 17.76 -3.92
CA PRO A 278 5.30 17.85 -2.63
C PRO A 278 6.35 17.87 -1.52
N GLU A 279 6.11 18.70 -0.50
CA GLU A 279 6.99 18.84 0.66
C GLU A 279 6.30 18.30 1.91
N LEU A 280 7.08 17.67 2.79
CA LEU A 280 6.61 17.31 4.13
C LEU A 280 6.57 18.56 5.01
N ALA A 281 5.47 18.75 5.74
CA ALA A 281 5.36 19.85 6.68
C ALA A 281 6.41 19.69 7.82
N PRO A 282 7.13 20.76 8.20
CA PRO A 282 8.12 20.71 9.29
C PRO A 282 7.57 20.23 10.64
N GLU A 283 6.26 20.37 10.86
CA GLU A 283 5.55 19.97 12.08
C GLU A 283 5.20 18.48 12.16
N SER A 284 5.59 17.68 11.15
CA SER A 284 5.45 16.20 11.16
C SER A 284 6.79 15.45 11.38
N PRO A 285 7.68 15.83 12.33
CA PRO A 285 8.96 15.16 12.50
C PRO A 285 8.79 13.90 13.37
N GLY A 286 8.28 12.83 12.81
CA GLY A 286 8.24 11.57 13.53
C GLY A 286 7.53 10.46 12.78
N ALA A 287 8.18 9.29 12.75
CA ALA A 287 7.49 8.05 12.47
C ALA A 287 6.59 7.71 13.65
N LEU A 288 5.39 8.30 13.72
CA LEU A 288 4.31 7.93 14.67
C LEU A 288 3.75 6.51 14.38
N TYR A 289 4.54 5.66 13.73
CA TYR A 289 4.10 4.49 12.96
C TYR A 289 4.68 3.18 13.51
N ASP A 290 5.48 3.24 14.59
CA ASP A 290 5.98 2.03 15.25
C ASP A 290 4.79 1.27 15.86
N SER A 291 4.66 0.00 15.51
CA SER A 291 3.61 -0.92 15.98
C SER A 291 3.53 -1.05 17.51
N THR A 292 4.54 -0.57 18.25
CA THR A 292 4.55 -0.50 19.72
C THR A 292 3.98 0.81 20.30
N GLU A 293 3.91 1.91 19.54
CA GLU A 293 3.31 3.18 19.99
C GLU A 293 1.78 3.24 19.79
N ILE A 294 1.23 2.45 18.86
CA ILE A 294 -0.23 2.37 18.61
C ILE A 294 -0.98 1.83 19.84
N ASP A 295 -0.38 0.92 20.62
CA ASP A 295 -0.97 0.39 21.84
C ASP A 295 -1.16 1.49 22.92
N GLU A 296 -0.31 2.53 22.96
CA GLU A 296 -0.48 3.68 23.87
C GLU A 296 -1.61 4.62 23.41
N ILE A 297 -1.78 4.81 22.10
CA ILE A 297 -2.87 5.65 21.54
C ILE A 297 -4.26 5.03 21.82
N LEU A 298 -4.35 3.69 21.80
CA LEU A 298 -5.61 2.97 22.04
C LEU A 298 -6.04 2.91 23.52
N THR A 299 -5.22 3.40 24.46
CA THR A 299 -5.53 3.41 25.89
C THR A 299 -5.97 4.77 26.45
N LEU A 300 -6.06 5.81 25.61
CA LEU A 300 -6.51 7.13 26.04
C LEU A 300 -8.03 7.16 26.30
N ARG A 301 -8.38 7.18 27.58
CA ARG A 301 -9.75 7.23 28.12
C ARG A 301 -10.42 8.60 27.94
#